data_AF-A0A7J9ZKJ9-F1
#
_entry.id   AF-A0A7J9ZKJ9-F1
#
_cell.length_a   1.000
_cell.length_b   1.000
_cell.length_c   1.000
_cell.angle_alpha   90.00
_cell.angle_beta   90.00
_cell.angle_gamma   90.00
#
_symmetry.space_group_name_H-M   'P 1'
#
loop_
_entity.id
_entity.type
_entity.pdbx_description
1 polymer ?
#
loop_
_entity_poly.entity_id
_entity_poly.type
_entity_poly.pdbx_seq_one_letter_code
_entity_poly.pdbx_strand_id
1 'polypeptide(L)'
;MPPADRVRVLAKVLQRDLRFEAVPDDEAHAEMSRTMPVEYVDAFFDFYVAGSLDDSQVNTTVQEVTGHPARTFGQWAAAHADAFA
;
A
#
# COMPACT_ATOMS: atom_id res chain seq x y z
N MET A 1 1.72 -4.69 -6.14
CA MET A 1 3.01 -4.68 -5.40
C MET A 1 2.73 -4.88 -3.92
N PRO A 2 3.25 -5.97 -3.31
CA PRO A 2 3.06 -6.28 -1.89
C PRO A 2 3.65 -5.22 -0.93
N PRO A 3 3.17 -5.13 0.32
CA PRO A 3 3.68 -4.19 1.32
C PRO A 3 5.20 -4.31 1.58
N ALA A 4 5.71 -5.53 1.70
CA ALA A 4 7.15 -5.77 1.92
C ALA A 4 8.03 -5.20 0.79
N ASP A 5 7.57 -5.25 -0.46
CA ASP A 5 8.29 -4.69 -1.60
C ASP A 5 8.27 -3.15 -1.58
N ARG A 6 7.16 -2.54 -1.16
CA ARG A 6 7.07 -1.09 -0.95
C ARG A 6 8.05 -0.63 0.12
N VAL A 7 8.14 -1.34 1.25
CA VAL A 7 9.12 -1.05 2.31
C VAL A 7 10.55 -1.17 1.79
N ARG A 8 10.85 -2.17 0.94
CA ARG A 8 12.17 -2.31 0.31
C ARG A 8 12.52 -1.14 -0.61
N VAL A 9 11.55 -0.62 -1.37
CA VAL A 9 11.74 0.59 -2.20
C VAL A 9 12.03 1.80 -1.31
N LEU A 10 11.27 1.98 -0.23
CA LEU A 10 11.50 3.07 0.73
C LEU A 10 12.88 2.96 1.38
N ALA A 11 13.27 1.77 1.84
CA ALA A 11 14.59 1.51 2.43
C ALA A 11 15.73 1.98 1.51
N LYS A 12 15.62 1.65 0.21
CA LYS A 12 16.60 2.05 -0.81
C LYS A 12 16.62 3.56 -1.02
N VAL A 13 15.45 4.21 -1.13
CA VAL A 13 15.34 5.67 -1.35
C VAL A 13 15.89 6.44 -0.15
N LEU A 14 15.54 6.00 1.06
CA LEU A 14 15.91 6.66 2.31
C LEU A 14 17.31 6.28 2.79
N GLN A 15 17.98 5.33 2.13
CA GLN A 15 19.27 4.76 2.54
C GLN A 15 19.29 4.29 4.00
N ARG A 16 18.20 3.64 4.43
CA ARG A 16 17.99 3.14 5.79
C ARG A 16 17.65 1.66 5.75
N ASP A 17 18.08 0.93 6.77
CA ASP A 17 17.67 -0.47 6.95
C ASP A 17 16.25 -0.52 7.52
N LEU A 18 15.28 -0.85 6.66
CA LEU A 18 13.87 -0.96 7.04
C LEU A 18 13.39 -2.39 6.78
N ARG A 19 12.67 -2.95 7.76
CA ARG A 19 12.02 -4.26 7.67
C ARG A 19 10.51 -4.11 7.69
N PHE A 20 9.84 -4.97 6.93
CA PHE A 20 8.39 -5.14 7.04
C PHE A 20 8.09 -6.24 8.05
N GLU A 21 7.26 -5.93 9.03
CA GLU A 21 6.69 -6.89 9.98
C GLU A 21 5.19 -6.90 9.77
N ALA A 22 4.65 -8.07 9.43
CA ALA A 22 3.20 -8.22 9.29
C ALA A 22 2.55 -8.24 10.67
N VAL A 23 1.42 -7.55 10.80
CA VAL A 23 0.56 -7.63 11.97
C VAL A 23 -0.45 -8.75 11.74
N PRO A 24 -0.74 -9.61 12.74
CA PRO A 24 -1.79 -10.62 12.64
C PRO A 24 -3.17 -10.00 12.31
N ASP A 25 -3.97 -10.73 11.54
CA ASP A 25 -5.26 -10.22 11.05
C ASP A 25 -6.24 -9.88 12.18
N ASP A 26 -6.28 -10.69 13.24
CA ASP A 26 -7.12 -10.48 14.42
C ASP A 26 -6.71 -9.22 15.21
N GLU A 27 -5.41 -8.99 15.36
CA GLU A 27 -4.86 -7.79 15.99
C GLU A 27 -5.15 -6.54 15.14
N ALA A 28 -4.90 -6.62 13.83
CA ALA A 28 -5.16 -5.51 12.91
C ALA A 28 -6.65 -5.14 12.86
N HIS A 29 -7.54 -6.14 12.84
CA HIS A 29 -8.99 -5.92 12.85
C HIS A 29 -9.44 -5.22 14.14
N ALA A 30 -8.97 -5.71 15.29
CA ALA A 30 -9.29 -5.14 16.59
C ALA A 30 -8.80 -3.68 16.72
N GLU A 31 -7.61 -3.37 16.19
CA GLU A 31 -7.06 -2.02 16.20
C GLU A 31 -7.86 -1.07 15.30
N MET A 32 -8.12 -1.47 14.04
CA MET A 32 -8.88 -0.65 13.09
C MET A 32 -10.29 -0.33 13.60
N SER A 33 -10.95 -1.31 14.22
CA SER A 33 -12.31 -1.18 14.79
C SER A 33 -12.42 -0.15 15.92
N ARG A 34 -11.30 0.34 16.48
CA ARG A 34 -11.31 1.42 17.48
C ARG A 34 -11.65 2.79 16.88
N THR A 35 -11.38 2.99 15.59
CA THR A 35 -11.50 4.30 14.93
C THR A 35 -12.42 4.28 13.71
N MET A 36 -12.77 3.10 13.23
CA MET A 36 -13.58 2.89 12.03
C MET A 36 -14.82 2.05 12.37
N PRO A 37 -15.97 2.29 11.73
CA PRO A 37 -17.13 1.41 11.89
C PRO A 37 -16.79 -0.02 11.45
N VAL A 38 -17.28 -1.00 12.21
CA VAL A 38 -16.92 -2.42 12.04
C VAL A 38 -17.24 -2.93 10.64
N GLU A 39 -18.31 -2.44 10.02
CA GLU A 39 -18.73 -2.84 8.68
C GLU A 39 -17.69 -2.45 7.63
N TYR A 40 -16.99 -1.32 7.84
CA TYR A 40 -15.88 -0.94 6.96
C TYR A 40 -14.66 -1.81 7.19
N VAL A 41 -14.35 -2.14 8.45
CA VAL A 41 -13.22 -3.02 8.78
C VAL A 41 -13.44 -4.39 8.17
N ASP A 42 -14.61 -4.99 8.36
CA ASP A 42 -14.97 -6.29 7.77
C ASP A 42 -14.83 -6.28 6.24
N ALA A 43 -15.28 -5.20 5.58
CA ALA A 43 -15.11 -5.04 4.14
C ALA A 43 -13.64 -4.93 3.71
N PHE A 44 -12.78 -4.27 4.49
CA PHE A 44 -11.33 -4.23 4.22
C PHE A 44 -10.69 -5.61 4.28
N PHE A 45 -11.06 -6.43 5.26
CA PHE A 45 -10.53 -7.78 5.40
C PHE A 45 -11.07 -8.72 4.31
N ASP A 46 -12.36 -8.63 3.97
CA ASP A 46 -12.94 -9.40 2.86
C ASP A 46 -12.21 -9.09 1.54
N PHE A 47 -11.95 -7.81 1.28
CA PHE A 47 -11.26 -7.39 0.07
C PHE A 47 -9.77 -7.78 0.09
N TYR A 48 -8.99 -7.32 1.07
CA TYR A 48 -7.53 -7.43 1.02
C TYR A 48 -6.96 -8.74 1.56
N VAL A 49 -7.70 -9.46 2.42
CA VAL A 49 -7.24 -10.73 3.01
C VAL A 49 -7.93 -11.92 2.34
N ALA A 50 -9.26 -11.89 2.22
CA ALA A 50 -9.99 -12.97 1.57
C ALA A 50 -9.93 -12.89 0.02
N GLY A 51 -9.53 -11.73 -0.53
CA GLY A 51 -9.33 -11.56 -1.97
C GLY A 51 -10.64 -11.53 -2.74
N SER A 52 -11.74 -11.06 -2.13
CA SER A 52 -13.05 -11.00 -2.77
C SER A 52 -13.09 -10.06 -3.99
N LEU A 53 -12.12 -9.17 -4.10
CA LEU A 53 -11.89 -8.27 -5.23
C LEU A 53 -10.39 -8.21 -5.56
N ASP A 54 -10.04 -8.25 -6.85
CA ASP A 54 -8.67 -8.03 -7.33
C ASP A 54 -8.53 -6.59 -7.87
N ASP A 55 -7.89 -5.73 -7.08
CA ASP A 55 -7.53 -4.36 -7.48
C ASP A 55 -6.09 -4.22 -7.97
N SER A 56 -5.37 -5.33 -8.10
CA SER A 56 -3.96 -5.32 -8.48
C SER A 56 -3.74 -5.23 -9.98
N GLN A 57 -4.80 -5.33 -10.79
CA GLN A 57 -4.73 -5.22 -12.24
C GLN A 57 -4.19 -3.85 -12.67
N VAL A 58 -3.04 -3.87 -13.34
CA VAL A 58 -2.42 -2.67 -13.89
C VAL A 58 -3.04 -2.36 -15.25
N ASN A 59 -3.58 -1.15 -15.38
CA ASN A 59 -4.13 -0.64 -16.64
C ASN A 59 -3.22 0.43 -17.28
N THR A 60 -3.53 0.76 -18.53
CA THR A 60 -2.87 1.81 -19.33
C THR A 60 -3.58 3.17 -19.24
N THR A 61 -4.63 3.28 -18.44
CA THR A 61 -5.58 4.41 -18.45
C THR A 61 -4.91 5.75 -18.16
N VAL A 62 -3.90 5.80 -17.28
CA VAL A 62 -3.15 7.04 -17.04
C VAL A 62 -2.48 7.54 -18.32
N GLN A 63 -1.85 6.64 -19.07
CA GLN A 63 -1.19 7.00 -20.33
C GLN A 63 -2.20 7.39 -21.41
N GLU A 64 -3.30 6.66 -21.53
CA GLU A 64 -4.37 6.95 -22.50
C GLU A 64 -5.00 8.33 -22.28
N VAL A 65 -5.22 8.71 -21.02
CA VAL A 65 -5.88 9.98 -20.67
C VAL A 65 -4.91 11.16 -20.64
N THR A 66 -3.68 10.97 -20.14
CA THR A 66 -2.74 12.07 -19.87
C THR A 66 -1.58 12.18 -20.88
N GLY A 67 -1.43 11.20 -21.78
CA GLY A 67 -0.33 11.12 -22.73
C GLY A 67 1.03 10.72 -22.12
N HIS A 68 1.12 10.52 -20.80
CA HIS A 68 2.35 10.16 -20.10
C HIS A 68 2.15 8.90 -19.25
N PRO A 69 3.17 8.04 -19.10
CA PRO A 69 3.06 6.84 -18.28
C PRO A 69 2.80 7.17 -16.80
N ALA A 70 2.10 6.26 -16.11
CA ALA A 70 1.94 6.35 -14.67
C ALA A 70 3.31 6.38 -13.97
N ARG A 71 3.44 7.24 -12.95
CA ARG A 71 4.65 7.26 -12.13
C ARG A 71 4.79 5.95 -11.35
N THR A 72 6.01 5.48 -11.19
CA THR A 72 6.30 4.30 -10.37
C THR A 72 6.27 4.65 -8.89
N PHE A 73 6.08 3.64 -8.04
CA PHE A 73 6.19 3.83 -6.59
C PHE A 73 7.57 4.34 -6.16
N GLY A 74 8.64 3.98 -6.87
CA GLY A 74 10.00 4.51 -6.61
C GLY A 74 10.13 6.01 -6.90
N GLN A 75 9.50 6.49 -7.98
CA GLN A 75 9.45 7.93 -8.27
C GLN A 75 8.64 8.69 -7.21
N TRP A 76 7.52 8.12 -6.77
CA TRP A 76 6.75 8.68 -5.66
C TRP A 76 7.57 8.72 -4.37
N ALA A 77 8.21 7.61 -3.99
CA ALA A 77 9.02 7.52 -2.78
C ALA A 77 10.15 8.56 -2.77
N ALA A 78 10.84 8.76 -3.90
CA ALA A 78 11.89 9.77 -4.03
C ALA A 78 11.34 11.20 -3.88
N ALA A 79 10.18 11.49 -4.48
CA ALA A 79 9.55 12.80 -4.40
C ALA A 79 9.01 13.14 -3.00
N HIS A 80 8.75 12.13 -2.17
CA HIS A 80 8.18 12.27 -0.82
C HIS A 80 9.13 11.84 0.29
N ALA A 81 10.42 11.69 0.00
CA ALA A 81 11.41 11.18 0.96
C ALA A 81 11.43 12.00 2.27
N ASP A 82 11.28 13.32 2.17
CA ASP A 82 11.30 14.24 3.31
C ASP A 82 10.16 14.01 4.31
N ALA A 83 9.04 13.41 3.89
CA ALA A 83 7.95 13.06 4.80
C ALA A 83 8.29 11.89 5.74
N PHE A 84 9.39 11.19 5.47
CA PHE A 84 9.89 10.05 6.25
C PHE A 84 11.23 10.35 6.95
N ALA A 85 11.69 11.60 6.91
CA ALA A 85 12.92 12.07 7.55
C ALA A 85 12.87 11.90 9.07
#